data_AF-W8BEK0-F1
#
_entry.id   AF-W8BEK0-F1
#
_cell.length_a   1.000
_cell.length_b   1.000
_cell.length_c   1.000
_cell.angle_alpha   90.00
_cell.angle_beta   90.00
_cell.angle_gamma   90.00
#
_symmetry.space_group_name_H-M   'P 1'
#
loop_
_entity.id
_entity.type
_entity.pdbx_description
1 polymer ?
#
loop_
_entity_poly.entity_id
_entity_poly.type
_entity_poly.pdbx_seq_one_letter_code
_entity_poly.pdbx_strand_id
1 'polypeptide(L)'
;CKLNVIWHQQPSRCRPYKADLQCNILYIQTHISNKMSTSVELSSNALHDLCQSYHEHNHQSKLPCTLEVLSYEHSANADTVTGFLGRHQLLTLKVRRIDAEGQAHHEQIRFFTKSPPVELASRMEYLEEFGVFKKEVCVYREILPELQKIFPHVAPKCYYADERLLVFEHLADQQFRMAAERDGILNYKHLHCMLKTLAALHASSIVYEVRCGRKLNDLHPEAVVENAYPLNLAESHVRSQNFKNANRAFMELIKWLPKYRSNLDFILREFPKKMSVIFELMQTSDKYCNVFCHGDLWANNVMYQYGKYGDSPVESRLVDFQISRYAPPMLDLITILTIPTSSAFRKQHLSELFCDYYSFMTEFLKRENLNIDNYLTRQEFYETAEKFRIVGLIESLLFSHMTVMPTDLTEAFTSSANGFTDFFDAKRVDICLKAFRTDDIYRERLSDMLEDFVDNYVLKTQN
;
A
#
# COMPACT_ATOMS: atom_id res chain seq x y z
N CYS A 1 -28.44 -5.22 84.00
CA CYS A 1 -27.36 -4.46 83.32
C CYS A 1 -26.77 -5.30 82.20
N LYS A 2 -26.89 -4.82 80.94
CA LYS A 2 -26.19 -5.27 79.71
C LYS A 2 -26.55 -6.69 79.25
N LEU A 3 -26.84 -7.02 77.99
CA LEU A 3 -26.73 -6.34 76.69
C LEU A 3 -27.83 -6.90 75.79
N ASN A 4 -28.63 -6.03 75.18
CA ASN A 4 -29.52 -6.33 74.06
C ASN A 4 -29.52 -5.06 73.21
N VAL A 5 -28.98 -5.07 71.98
CA VAL A 5 -29.52 -4.27 70.88
C VAL A 5 -29.19 -4.97 69.55
N ILE A 6 -30.26 -5.15 68.79
CA ILE A 6 -30.43 -5.72 67.47
C ILE A 6 -29.90 -4.74 66.41
N TRP A 7 -29.23 -5.23 65.37
CA TRP A 7 -28.93 -4.43 64.17
C TRP A 7 -29.75 -4.92 62.96
N HIS A 8 -30.44 -3.98 62.33
CA HIS A 8 -31.21 -4.16 61.10
C HIS A 8 -30.32 -4.42 59.88
N GLN A 9 -30.78 -5.32 59.01
CA GLN A 9 -30.21 -5.63 57.70
C GLN A 9 -30.58 -4.58 56.65
N GLN A 10 -29.62 -4.15 55.85
CA GLN A 10 -29.81 -3.77 54.45
C GLN A 10 -28.78 -4.52 53.57
N PRO A 11 -29.15 -5.01 52.37
CA PRO A 11 -28.23 -5.76 51.52
C PRO A 11 -27.41 -4.83 50.63
N SER A 12 -26.08 -4.83 50.81
CA SER A 12 -25.13 -4.21 49.90
C SER A 12 -24.90 -5.11 48.68
N ARG A 13 -25.12 -4.54 47.48
CA ARG A 13 -24.83 -5.14 46.19
C ARG A 13 -23.32 -5.34 46.04
N CYS A 14 -22.87 -6.59 45.95
CA CYS A 14 -21.53 -6.93 45.46
C CYS A 14 -21.40 -6.49 43.99
N ARG A 15 -20.49 -5.55 43.71
CA ARG A 15 -19.88 -5.42 42.37
C ARG A 15 -18.82 -6.51 42.23
N PRO A 16 -18.79 -7.30 41.14
CA PRO A 16 -17.67 -8.19 40.91
C PRO A 16 -16.44 -7.35 40.50
N TYR A 17 -15.35 -7.53 41.24
CA TYR A 17 -14.01 -7.11 40.86
C TYR A 17 -13.65 -7.83 39.54
N LYS A 18 -13.53 -7.11 38.43
CA LYS A 18 -12.79 -7.61 37.27
C LYS A 18 -11.32 -7.52 37.64
N ALA A 19 -10.68 -8.65 37.89
CA ALA A 19 -9.23 -8.73 37.89
C ALA A 19 -8.76 -8.64 36.43
N ASP A 20 -7.96 -7.62 36.10
CA ASP A 20 -7.26 -7.55 34.83
C ASP A 20 -6.19 -8.66 34.81
N LEU A 21 -6.42 -9.71 34.02
CA LEU A 21 -5.45 -10.77 33.76
C LEU A 21 -4.56 -10.31 32.60
N GLN A 22 -3.43 -9.68 32.91
CA GLN A 22 -2.47 -9.20 31.90
C GLN A 22 -1.37 -10.24 31.63
N CYS A 23 -0.97 -10.37 30.36
CA CYS A 23 0.24 -11.08 29.94
C CYS A 23 1.47 -10.30 30.41
N ASN A 24 2.44 -10.96 31.05
CA ASN A 24 3.71 -10.32 31.45
C ASN A 24 4.77 -10.57 30.35
N ILE A 25 5.47 -9.52 29.93
CA ILE A 25 6.58 -9.65 28.97
C ILE A 25 7.88 -9.51 29.75
N LEU A 26 8.74 -10.53 29.67
CA LEU A 26 9.99 -10.60 30.41
C LEU A 26 11.18 -10.63 29.46
N TYR A 27 12.23 -9.89 29.82
CA TYR A 27 13.47 -9.83 29.04
C TYR A 27 14.55 -10.66 29.69
N ILE A 28 15.11 -11.61 28.93
CA ILE A 28 16.36 -12.25 29.29
C ILE A 28 17.44 -11.66 28.37
N GLN A 29 18.36 -10.88 28.94
CA GLN A 29 19.54 -10.41 28.22
C GLN A 29 20.42 -11.61 27.86
N THR A 30 20.33 -12.10 26.62
CA THR A 30 21.31 -13.06 26.08
C THR A 30 21.64 -12.77 24.61
N HIS A 31 22.93 -12.47 24.39
CA HIS A 31 23.66 -12.25 23.14
C HIS A 31 22.87 -11.91 21.86
N ILE A 32 22.92 -10.61 21.53
CA ILE A 32 22.77 -10.08 20.17
C ILE A 32 23.87 -10.72 19.31
N SER A 33 23.49 -11.72 18.50
CA SER A 33 24.40 -12.31 17.51
C SER A 33 24.55 -11.32 16.36
N ASN A 34 25.55 -10.44 16.47
CA ASN A 34 25.94 -9.52 15.40
C ASN A 34 26.49 -10.30 14.20
N LYS A 35 25.62 -10.55 13.22
CA LYS A 35 26.03 -10.76 11.83
C LYS A 35 25.26 -9.78 10.95
N MET A 36 26.00 -8.78 10.46
CA MET A 36 25.63 -7.63 9.60
C MET A 36 25.30 -6.32 10.32
N SER A 37 26.27 -5.40 10.31
CA SER A 37 26.31 -4.11 11.02
C SER A 37 25.45 -2.99 10.39
N THR A 38 24.29 -3.30 9.80
CA THR A 38 23.47 -2.28 9.10
C THR A 38 21.98 -2.33 9.42
N SER A 39 21.49 -3.22 10.28
CA SER A 39 20.06 -3.25 10.68
C SER A 39 19.75 -2.25 11.80
N VAL A 40 18.54 -1.68 11.80
CA VAL A 40 18.04 -0.86 12.91
C VAL A 40 17.91 -1.75 14.16
N GLU A 41 18.68 -1.47 15.21
CA GLU A 41 18.53 -2.17 16.49
C GLU A 41 17.22 -1.76 17.17
N LEU A 42 16.42 -2.76 17.55
CA LEU A 42 15.21 -2.55 18.36
C LEU A 42 15.61 -2.27 19.82
N SER A 43 15.13 -1.16 20.36
CA SER A 43 15.24 -0.91 21.80
C SER A 43 14.44 -1.94 22.60
N SER A 44 14.76 -2.12 23.89
CA SER A 44 13.99 -3.01 24.78
C SER A 44 12.51 -2.60 24.86
N ASN A 45 12.21 -1.31 24.78
CA ASN A 45 10.83 -0.82 24.76
C ASN A 45 10.15 -1.17 23.43
N ALA A 46 10.85 -1.01 22.30
CA ALA A 46 10.30 -1.37 20.99
C ALA A 46 9.99 -2.87 20.88
N LEU A 47 10.86 -3.73 21.41
CA LEU A 47 10.59 -5.16 21.53
C LEU A 47 9.37 -5.46 22.41
N HIS A 48 9.13 -4.64 23.44
CA HIS A 48 8.03 -4.83 24.39
C HIS A 48 6.72 -4.54 23.71
N ASP A 49 6.64 -3.38 23.07
CA ASP A 49 5.46 -2.91 22.37
C ASP A 49 5.14 -3.85 21.20
N LEU A 50 6.16 -4.31 20.46
CA LEU A 50 6.01 -5.33 19.41
C LEU A 50 5.41 -6.63 19.96
N CYS A 51 6.00 -7.17 21.04
CA CYS A 51 5.55 -8.43 21.63
C CYS A 51 4.14 -8.33 22.23
N GLN A 52 3.85 -7.20 22.89
CA GLN A 52 2.54 -6.90 23.46
C GLN A 52 1.49 -6.84 22.35
N SER A 53 1.73 -6.04 21.32
CA SER A 53 0.85 -5.92 20.17
C SER A 53 0.66 -7.27 19.47
N TYR A 54 1.73 -8.04 19.25
CA TYR A 54 1.65 -9.38 18.66
C TYR A 54 0.75 -10.31 19.48
N HIS A 55 0.86 -10.27 20.81
CA HIS A 55 0.05 -11.08 21.70
C HIS A 55 -1.43 -10.70 21.63
N GLU A 56 -1.75 -9.40 21.78
CA GLU A 56 -3.11 -8.86 21.73
C GLU A 56 -3.84 -9.21 20.43
N HIS A 57 -3.12 -9.20 19.30
CA HIS A 57 -3.69 -9.46 17.98
C HIS A 57 -3.88 -10.94 17.63
N ASN A 58 -3.13 -11.85 18.23
CA ASN A 58 -3.11 -13.27 17.83
C ASN A 58 -3.66 -14.22 18.89
N HIS A 59 -3.70 -13.78 20.15
CA HIS A 59 -4.22 -14.60 21.25
C HIS A 59 -5.42 -13.90 21.88
N GLN A 60 -6.62 -14.34 21.51
CA GLN A 60 -7.87 -13.96 22.19
C GLN A 60 -8.00 -14.59 23.60
N SER A 61 -6.99 -15.35 24.07
CA SER A 61 -7.09 -16.13 25.29
C SER A 61 -6.99 -15.27 26.53
N LYS A 62 -8.02 -15.33 27.38
CA LYS A 62 -8.15 -14.69 28.71
C LYS A 62 -7.19 -15.23 29.79
N LEU A 63 -6.19 -16.02 29.42
CA LEU A 63 -5.28 -16.65 30.38
C LEU A 63 -3.95 -15.90 30.38
N PRO A 64 -3.39 -15.57 31.57
CA PRO A 64 -2.11 -14.91 31.66
C PRO A 64 -1.02 -15.88 31.18
N CYS A 65 -0.32 -15.48 30.12
CA CYS A 65 0.93 -16.12 29.71
C CYS A 65 2.10 -15.17 29.97
N THR A 66 3.31 -15.69 29.99
CA THR A 66 4.53 -14.88 29.91
C THR A 66 5.18 -15.10 28.57
N LEU A 67 5.54 -14.02 27.88
CA LEU A 67 6.35 -14.08 26.67
C LEU A 67 7.75 -13.56 26.97
N GLU A 68 8.74 -14.42 26.79
CA GLU A 68 10.14 -14.06 26.94
C GLU A 68 10.87 -14.07 25.61
N VAL A 69 11.49 -12.95 25.25
CA VAL A 69 12.34 -12.86 24.06
C VAL A 69 13.73 -13.40 24.43
N LEU A 70 14.13 -14.51 23.80
CA LEU A 70 15.43 -15.13 24.03
C LEU A 70 16.53 -14.52 23.14
N SER A 71 16.17 -14.24 21.89
CA SER A 71 17.04 -13.61 20.88
C SER A 71 16.20 -13.12 19.70
N TYR A 72 16.70 -12.14 18.96
CA TYR A 72 16.15 -11.78 17.65
C TYR A 72 17.26 -11.62 16.62
N GLU A 73 16.92 -11.77 15.35
CA GLU A 73 17.82 -11.54 14.23
C GLU A 73 17.10 -10.89 13.05
N HIS A 74 17.80 -9.98 12.37
CA HIS A 74 17.39 -9.50 11.06
C HIS A 74 18.15 -10.27 9.99
N SER A 75 17.44 -10.76 8.98
CA SER A 75 18.03 -11.35 7.80
C SER A 75 17.58 -10.60 6.56
N ALA A 76 18.44 -10.60 5.52
CA ALA A 76 18.00 -10.18 4.20
C ALA A 76 16.88 -11.12 3.76
N ASN A 77 15.79 -10.57 3.25
CA ASN A 77 14.75 -11.39 2.67
C ASN A 77 15.30 -11.95 1.35
N ALA A 78 15.58 -13.26 1.32
CA ALA A 78 16.22 -13.93 0.18
C ALA A 78 15.42 -13.76 -1.13
N ASP A 79 14.13 -13.45 -1.02
CA ASP A 79 13.19 -13.35 -2.14
C ASP A 79 12.81 -11.90 -2.53
N THR A 80 13.27 -10.88 -1.82
CA THR A 80 13.01 -9.48 -2.22
C THR A 80 14.30 -8.69 -2.31
N VAL A 81 14.77 -8.54 -3.54
CA VAL A 81 15.65 -7.44 -3.95
C VAL A 81 15.09 -6.14 -3.34
N THR A 82 15.96 -5.42 -2.62
CA THR A 82 15.76 -4.10 -2.00
C THR A 82 14.51 -3.35 -2.47
N GLY A 83 13.58 -3.07 -1.56
CA GLY A 83 12.44 -2.19 -1.83
C GLY A 83 12.94 -0.85 -2.41
N PHE A 84 12.26 -0.38 -3.45
CA PHE A 84 12.71 0.78 -4.22
C PHE A 84 12.76 2.07 -3.39
N LEU A 85 11.86 2.20 -2.41
CA LEU A 85 11.72 3.37 -1.50
C LEU A 85 11.93 3.02 -0.02
N GLY A 86 12.43 1.82 0.29
CA GLY A 86 12.63 1.37 1.66
C GLY A 86 13.37 0.04 1.73
N ARG A 87 14.07 -0.18 2.83
CA ARG A 87 14.77 -1.44 3.08
C ARG A 87 13.79 -2.46 3.64
N HIS A 88 13.74 -3.64 3.02
CA HIS A 88 12.90 -4.77 3.44
C HIS A 88 13.77 -5.85 4.09
N GLN A 89 13.35 -6.33 5.27
CA GLN A 89 14.06 -7.39 6.00
C GLN A 89 13.06 -8.37 6.65
N LEU A 90 13.56 -9.56 6.99
CA LEU A 90 12.86 -10.50 7.83
C LEU A 90 13.39 -10.37 9.26
N LEU A 91 12.51 -10.04 10.20
CA LEU A 91 12.80 -10.07 11.63
C LEU A 91 12.30 -11.40 12.22
N THR A 92 13.22 -12.14 12.83
CA THR A 92 12.91 -13.41 13.50
C THR A 92 13.14 -13.26 15.00
N LEU A 93 12.12 -13.56 15.80
CA LEU A 93 12.22 -13.65 17.26
C LEU A 93 12.19 -15.11 17.67
N LYS A 94 13.14 -15.53 18.51
CA LYS A 94 13.05 -16.77 19.28
C LYS A 94 12.50 -16.42 20.64
N VAL A 95 11.34 -16.99 20.98
CA VAL A 95 10.65 -16.67 22.23
C VAL A 95 10.37 -17.94 23.03
N ARG A 96 10.34 -17.78 24.35
CA ARG A 96 9.85 -18.77 25.30
C ARG A 96 8.51 -18.27 25.85
N ARG A 97 7.45 -18.98 25.52
CA ARG A 97 6.10 -18.75 26.03
C ARG A 97 5.85 -19.65 27.22
N ILE A 98 5.44 -19.09 28.34
CA ILE A 98 5.02 -19.84 29.54
C ILE A 98 3.50 -19.74 29.60
N ASP A 99 2.81 -20.88 29.51
CA ASP A 99 1.35 -20.95 29.61
C ASP A 99 0.85 -20.83 31.06
N ALA A 100 -0.46 -20.88 31.24
CA ALA A 100 -1.08 -20.72 32.56
C ALA A 100 -0.77 -21.88 33.51
N GLU A 101 -0.40 -23.04 32.96
CA GLU A 101 0.04 -24.24 33.67
C GLU A 101 1.54 -24.19 34.02
N GLY A 102 2.25 -23.13 33.62
CA GLY A 102 3.68 -22.96 33.85
C GLY A 102 4.57 -23.77 32.89
N GLN A 103 4.01 -24.34 31.82
CA GLN A 103 4.78 -25.08 30.83
C GLN A 103 5.42 -24.12 29.84
N ALA A 104 6.71 -24.35 29.56
CA ALA A 104 7.50 -23.54 28.65
C ALA A 104 7.47 -24.11 27.22
N HIS A 105 6.98 -23.31 26.29
CA HIS A 105 6.94 -23.59 24.85
C HIS A 105 7.94 -22.68 24.15
N HIS A 106 8.79 -23.25 23.30
CA HIS A 106 9.72 -22.48 22.48
C HIS A 106 9.15 -22.33 21.08
N GLU A 107 9.09 -21.10 20.59
CA GLU A 107 8.58 -20.81 19.25
C GLU A 107 9.44 -19.76 18.55
N GLN A 108 9.32 -19.75 17.22
CA GLN A 108 9.95 -18.77 16.35
C GLN A 108 8.86 -17.94 15.71
N ILE A 109 8.90 -16.63 15.90
CA ILE A 109 7.95 -15.68 15.32
C ILE A 109 8.67 -14.91 14.22
N ARG A 110 8.05 -14.81 13.05
CA ARG A 110 8.58 -14.10 11.89
C ARG A 110 7.75 -12.87 11.58
N PHE A 111 8.44 -11.79 11.26
CA PHE A 111 7.87 -10.51 10.89
C PHE A 111 8.52 -9.98 9.63
N PHE A 112 7.73 -9.29 8.80
CA PHE A 112 8.26 -8.47 7.72
C PHE A 112 8.54 -7.06 8.27
N THR A 113 9.70 -6.49 7.95
CA THR A 113 10.06 -5.14 8.41
C THR A 113 10.43 -4.22 7.27
N LYS A 114 10.00 -2.96 7.35
CA LYS A 114 10.36 -1.88 6.43
C LYS A 114 11.02 -0.74 7.20
N SER A 115 12.16 -0.26 6.73
CA SER A 115 12.88 0.90 7.29
C SER A 115 13.34 1.85 6.19
N PRO A 116 13.67 3.12 6.50
CA PRO A 116 14.31 4.02 5.53
C PRO A 116 15.67 3.46 5.07
N PRO A 117 16.12 3.75 3.84
CA PRO A 117 17.43 3.36 3.33
C PRO A 117 18.52 4.31 3.85
N VAL A 118 18.97 4.08 5.09
CA VAL A 118 19.92 4.95 5.82
C VAL A 118 21.31 5.01 5.16
N GLU A 119 21.62 4.10 4.24
CA GLU A 119 22.97 3.95 3.68
C GLU A 119 23.33 4.99 2.61
N LEU A 120 22.36 5.68 2.01
CA LEU A 120 22.59 6.63 0.91
C LEU A 120 21.88 7.96 1.15
N ALA A 121 22.65 9.01 1.43
CA ALA A 121 22.14 10.35 1.75
C ALA A 121 21.21 10.92 0.66
N SER A 122 21.54 10.74 -0.63
CA SER A 122 20.69 11.21 -1.73
C SER A 122 19.34 10.49 -1.82
N ARG A 123 19.28 9.22 -1.40
CA ARG A 123 18.01 8.47 -1.30
C ARG A 123 17.18 8.96 -0.12
N MET A 124 17.83 9.21 1.02
CA MET A 124 17.17 9.77 2.20
C MET A 124 16.58 11.16 1.91
N GLU A 125 17.36 12.08 1.32
CA GLU A 125 16.88 13.42 0.94
C GLU A 125 15.68 13.34 -0.01
N TYR A 126 15.75 12.48 -1.02
CA TYR A 126 14.63 12.23 -1.93
C TYR A 126 13.38 11.72 -1.21
N LEU A 127 13.52 10.77 -0.27
CA LEU A 127 12.41 10.19 0.48
C LEU A 127 11.81 11.17 1.49
N GLU A 128 12.64 12.01 2.10
CA GLU A 128 12.23 13.08 3.00
C GLU A 128 11.44 14.14 2.23
N GLU A 129 11.91 14.60 1.07
CA GLU A 129 11.18 15.54 0.22
C GLU A 129 9.87 14.92 -0.32
N PHE A 130 9.86 13.62 -0.62
CA PHE A 130 8.64 12.91 -1.03
C PHE A 130 7.69 12.62 0.17
N GLY A 131 8.18 12.60 1.40
CA GLY A 131 7.38 12.40 2.61
C GLY A 131 6.71 11.02 2.74
N VAL A 132 7.19 10.01 2.03
CA VAL A 132 6.52 8.69 1.90
C VAL A 132 6.59 7.85 3.18
N PHE A 133 7.74 7.80 3.86
CA PHE A 133 7.92 6.95 5.04
C PHE A 133 7.14 7.49 6.25
N LYS A 134 7.24 8.80 6.52
CA LYS A 134 6.47 9.45 7.60
C LYS A 134 4.96 9.21 7.42
N LYS A 135 4.46 9.37 6.20
CA LYS A 135 3.06 9.11 5.89
C LYS A 135 2.68 7.65 6.17
N GLU A 136 3.47 6.69 5.69
CA GLU A 136 3.17 5.27 5.89
C GLU A 136 3.07 4.92 7.38
N VAL A 137 3.96 5.47 8.20
CA VAL A 137 3.89 5.36 9.67
C VAL A 137 2.57 5.90 10.22
N CYS A 138 2.15 7.10 9.82
CA CYS A 138 0.87 7.68 10.24
C CYS A 138 -0.33 6.80 9.82
N VAL A 139 -0.33 6.28 8.59
CA VAL A 139 -1.40 5.40 8.09
C VAL A 139 -1.55 4.15 8.96
N TYR A 140 -0.44 3.44 9.23
CA TYR A 140 -0.48 2.20 10.02
C TYR A 140 -0.77 2.43 11.50
N ARG A 141 -0.47 3.62 12.03
CA ARG A 141 -0.75 3.95 13.44
C ARG A 141 -2.15 4.48 13.66
N GLU A 142 -2.70 5.23 12.72
CA GLU A 142 -3.88 6.06 12.97
C GLU A 142 -5.10 5.65 12.15
N ILE A 143 -4.91 5.23 10.89
CA ILE A 143 -6.03 4.96 9.97
C ILE A 143 -6.32 3.47 9.89
N LEU A 144 -5.35 2.66 9.45
CA LEU A 144 -5.59 1.23 9.22
C LEU A 144 -6.09 0.48 10.46
N PRO A 145 -5.65 0.78 11.70
CA PRO A 145 -6.24 0.16 12.89
C PRO A 145 -7.74 0.42 13.02
N GLU A 146 -8.22 1.62 12.69
CA GLU A 146 -9.64 1.96 12.76
C GLU A 146 -10.43 1.35 11.61
N LEU A 147 -9.89 1.39 10.38
CA LEU A 147 -10.56 0.81 9.22
C LEU A 147 -10.69 -0.72 9.32
N GLN A 148 -9.66 -1.40 9.87
CA GLN A 148 -9.66 -2.85 10.05
C GLN A 148 -10.56 -3.34 11.19
N LYS A 149 -10.95 -2.47 12.13
CA LYS A 149 -12.00 -2.79 13.12
C LYS A 149 -13.39 -2.87 12.47
N ILE A 150 -13.60 -2.20 11.34
CA ILE A 150 -14.87 -2.18 10.62
C ILE A 150 -14.94 -3.39 9.70
N PHE A 151 -14.03 -3.47 8.73
CA PHE A 151 -13.84 -4.63 7.87
C PHE A 151 -12.40 -5.13 8.03
N PRO A 152 -12.19 -6.30 8.67
CA PRO A 152 -10.87 -6.84 8.87
C PRO A 152 -10.24 -7.31 7.55
N HIS A 153 -8.96 -7.65 7.58
CA HIS A 153 -8.28 -8.37 6.50
C HIS A 153 -8.08 -7.56 5.21
N VAL A 154 -8.03 -6.22 5.27
CA VAL A 154 -7.70 -5.38 4.11
C VAL A 154 -6.20 -5.18 3.92
N ALA A 155 -5.43 -5.15 5.01
CA ALA A 155 -3.98 -4.95 5.04
C ALA A 155 -3.32 -5.96 6.01
N PRO A 156 -1.99 -6.13 5.99
CA PRO A 156 -1.29 -6.85 7.05
C PRO A 156 -1.50 -6.17 8.41
N LYS A 157 -1.53 -6.97 9.47
CA LYS A 157 -1.35 -6.47 10.83
C LYS A 157 0.01 -5.78 10.95
N CYS A 158 -0.01 -4.55 11.43
CA CYS A 158 1.18 -3.82 11.85
C CYS A 158 1.29 -3.92 13.37
N TYR A 159 2.38 -4.51 13.86
CA TYR A 159 2.59 -4.72 15.29
C TYR A 159 3.42 -3.61 15.93
N TYR A 160 4.26 -2.93 15.14
CA TYR A 160 5.09 -1.83 15.61
C TYR A 160 5.32 -0.84 14.47
N ALA A 161 5.26 0.46 14.79
CA ALA A 161 5.47 1.54 13.83
C ALA A 161 6.07 2.78 14.50
N ASP A 162 7.27 3.14 14.10
CA ASP A 162 7.93 4.40 14.46
C ASP A 162 8.63 5.05 13.25
N GLU A 163 9.27 6.18 13.47
CA GLU A 163 9.95 6.96 12.42
C GLU A 163 11.13 6.22 11.75
N ARG A 164 11.55 5.06 12.28
CA ARG A 164 12.70 4.28 11.82
C ARG A 164 12.33 2.89 11.32
N LEU A 165 11.19 2.35 11.76
CA LEU A 165 10.85 0.96 11.54
C LEU A 165 9.34 0.70 11.57
N LEU A 166 8.89 -0.04 10.57
CA LEU A 166 7.58 -0.68 10.52
C LEU A 166 7.77 -2.19 10.65
N VAL A 167 6.97 -2.84 11.50
CA VAL A 167 6.98 -4.29 11.73
C VAL A 167 5.60 -4.85 11.48
N PHE A 168 5.50 -5.79 10.54
CA PHE A 168 4.26 -6.38 10.06
C PHE A 168 4.25 -7.89 10.29
N GLU A 169 3.06 -8.47 10.27
CA GLU A 169 2.95 -9.93 10.12
C GLU A 169 3.61 -10.41 8.83
N HIS A 170 4.23 -11.58 8.90
CA HIS A 170 4.85 -12.21 7.74
C HIS A 170 3.79 -12.97 6.94
N LEU A 171 3.18 -12.29 5.95
CA LEU A 171 2.07 -12.84 5.16
C LEU A 171 2.39 -14.17 4.44
N ALA A 172 3.65 -14.42 4.09
CA ALA A 172 4.05 -15.68 3.46
C ALA A 172 3.81 -16.91 4.37
N ASP A 173 3.78 -16.73 5.70
CA ASP A 173 3.43 -17.80 6.65
C ASP A 173 1.98 -18.28 6.44
N GLN A 174 1.14 -17.39 5.90
CA GLN A 174 -0.27 -17.62 5.60
C GLN A 174 -0.50 -17.95 4.11
N GLN A 175 0.52 -18.36 3.37
CA GLN A 175 0.45 -18.70 1.94
C GLN A 175 0.06 -17.52 1.03
N PHE A 176 0.34 -16.30 1.47
CA PHE A 176 0.23 -15.14 0.60
C PHE A 176 1.49 -14.97 -0.26
N ARG A 177 1.29 -14.63 -1.53
CA ARG A 177 2.35 -14.28 -2.47
C ARG A 177 1.87 -13.22 -3.46
N MET A 178 2.80 -12.48 -4.05
CA MET A 178 2.50 -11.62 -5.20
C MET A 178 2.08 -12.51 -6.38
N ALA A 179 1.16 -12.01 -7.21
CA ALA A 179 0.61 -12.78 -8.32
C ALA A 179 1.29 -12.52 -9.66
N ALA A 180 1.73 -11.28 -9.90
CA ALA A 180 2.29 -10.91 -11.19
C ALA A 180 3.75 -11.33 -11.33
N GLU A 181 4.10 -11.67 -12.56
CA GLU A 181 5.48 -11.81 -13.00
C GLU A 181 6.02 -10.44 -13.43
N ARG A 182 7.16 -10.42 -14.14
CA ARG A 182 7.83 -9.18 -14.57
C ARG A 182 6.94 -8.26 -15.42
N ASP A 183 6.01 -8.82 -16.18
CA ASP A 183 5.09 -8.06 -17.04
C ASP A 183 4.03 -7.25 -16.25
N GLY A 184 3.88 -7.55 -14.96
CA GLY A 184 2.93 -6.91 -14.07
C GLY A 184 1.47 -7.26 -14.35
N ILE A 185 1.17 -8.27 -15.17
CA ILE A 185 -0.20 -8.55 -15.63
C ILE A 185 -0.97 -9.40 -14.62
N LEU A 186 -2.23 -9.02 -14.38
CA LEU A 186 -3.19 -9.77 -13.58
C LEU A 186 -4.34 -10.28 -14.46
N ASN A 187 -4.84 -11.47 -14.14
CA ASN A 187 -6.04 -12.02 -14.75
C ASN A 187 -7.31 -11.58 -13.99
N TYR A 188 -8.48 -11.86 -14.59
CA TYR A 188 -9.78 -11.49 -14.02
C TYR A 188 -9.98 -11.95 -12.58
N LYS A 189 -9.60 -13.20 -12.23
CA LYS A 189 -9.81 -13.74 -10.88
C LYS A 189 -9.02 -12.98 -9.82
N HIS A 190 -7.80 -12.55 -10.14
CA HIS A 190 -6.98 -11.71 -9.26
C HIS A 190 -7.62 -10.34 -9.08
N LEU A 191 -8.02 -9.69 -10.17
CA LEU A 191 -8.69 -8.39 -10.11
C LEU A 191 -9.99 -8.49 -9.30
N HIS A 192 -10.87 -9.43 -9.59
CA HIS A 192 -12.11 -9.63 -8.83
C HIS A 192 -11.86 -9.84 -7.32
N CYS A 193 -10.88 -10.68 -6.95
CA CYS A 193 -10.50 -10.89 -5.55
C CYS A 193 -10.01 -9.59 -4.89
N MET A 194 -9.13 -8.86 -5.58
CA MET A 194 -8.57 -7.59 -5.14
C MET A 194 -9.63 -6.48 -5.01
N LEU A 195 -10.56 -6.39 -5.95
CA LEU A 195 -11.64 -5.39 -5.93
C LEU A 195 -12.55 -5.54 -4.72
N LYS A 196 -12.75 -6.76 -4.22
CA LYS A 196 -13.48 -6.98 -2.97
C LYS A 196 -12.75 -6.39 -1.77
N THR A 197 -11.43 -6.60 -1.68
CA THR A 197 -10.58 -6.02 -0.63
C THR A 197 -10.53 -4.49 -0.73
N LEU A 198 -10.42 -3.96 -1.95
CA LEU A 198 -10.43 -2.52 -2.20
C LEU A 198 -11.76 -1.88 -1.81
N ALA A 199 -12.88 -2.51 -2.19
CA ALA A 199 -14.21 -2.04 -1.80
C ALA A 199 -14.39 -2.06 -0.26
N ALA A 200 -13.83 -3.05 0.43
CA ALA A 200 -13.82 -3.08 1.90
C ALA A 200 -13.02 -1.91 2.49
N LEU A 201 -11.84 -1.60 1.96
CA LEU A 201 -11.02 -0.46 2.41
C LEU A 201 -11.80 0.86 2.27
N HIS A 202 -12.35 1.11 1.08
CA HIS A 202 -13.10 2.33 0.78
C HIS A 202 -14.40 2.42 1.61
N ALA A 203 -15.14 1.32 1.76
CA ALA A 203 -16.35 1.30 2.58
C ALA A 203 -16.03 1.53 4.07
N SER A 204 -14.96 0.92 4.60
CA SER A 204 -14.50 1.16 5.97
C SER A 204 -14.23 2.65 6.21
N SER A 205 -13.62 3.33 5.24
CA SER A 205 -13.29 4.75 5.38
C SER A 205 -14.54 5.63 5.47
N ILE A 206 -15.56 5.37 4.65
CA ILE A 206 -16.85 6.06 4.71
C ILE A 206 -17.52 5.82 6.07
N VAL A 207 -17.57 4.55 6.50
CA VAL A 207 -18.19 4.17 7.78
C VAL A 207 -17.47 4.85 8.95
N TYR A 208 -16.13 4.93 8.91
CA TYR A 208 -15.34 5.61 9.92
C TYR A 208 -15.69 7.11 10.01
N GLU A 209 -15.75 7.82 8.87
CA GLU A 209 -16.16 9.24 8.85
C GLU A 209 -17.57 9.45 9.41
N VAL A 210 -18.51 8.58 9.05
CA VAL A 210 -19.90 8.64 9.55
C VAL A 210 -19.94 8.47 11.07
N ARG A 211 -19.18 7.51 11.61
CA ARG A 211 -19.12 7.25 13.06
C ARG A 211 -18.44 8.40 13.82
N CYS A 212 -17.42 9.02 13.22
CA CYS A 212 -16.70 10.13 13.82
C CYS A 212 -17.37 11.50 13.62
N GLY A 213 -18.25 11.63 12.62
CA GLY A 213 -18.88 12.89 12.24
C GLY A 213 -17.90 13.92 11.64
N ARG A 214 -16.72 13.49 11.19
CA ARG A 214 -15.64 14.34 10.63
C ARG A 214 -14.99 13.64 9.45
N LYS A 215 -14.47 14.42 8.50
CA LYS A 215 -13.74 13.90 7.35
C LYS A 215 -12.35 13.39 7.73
N LEU A 216 -11.82 12.45 6.97
CA LEU A 216 -10.50 11.85 7.20
C LEU A 216 -9.37 12.88 7.14
N ASN A 217 -9.43 13.83 6.21
CA ASN A 217 -8.43 14.89 6.10
C ASN A 217 -8.46 15.90 7.26
N ASP A 218 -9.58 15.98 8.00
CA ASP A 218 -9.65 16.74 9.24
C ASP A 218 -9.14 15.94 10.45
N LEU A 219 -9.34 14.62 10.44
CA LEU A 219 -8.96 13.71 11.52
C LEU A 219 -7.47 13.34 11.47
N HIS A 220 -6.95 13.07 10.27
CA HIS A 220 -5.63 12.50 10.01
C HIS A 220 -4.90 13.20 8.85
N PRO A 221 -4.70 14.53 8.90
CA PRO A 221 -4.19 15.31 7.76
C PRO A 221 -2.84 14.81 7.23
N GLU A 222 -1.93 14.38 8.11
CA GLU A 222 -0.60 13.90 7.71
C GLU A 222 -0.65 12.55 6.97
N ALA A 223 -1.61 11.69 7.32
CA ALA A 223 -1.74 10.35 6.74
C ALA A 223 -2.38 10.34 5.34
N VAL A 224 -3.11 11.41 4.99
CA VAL A 224 -3.90 11.47 3.75
C VAL A 224 -3.57 12.65 2.83
N VAL A 225 -2.52 13.42 3.14
CA VAL A 225 -2.02 14.52 2.29
C VAL A 225 -1.63 14.01 0.89
N GLU A 226 -1.89 14.74 -0.18
CA GLU A 226 -1.41 14.36 -1.53
C GLU A 226 0.11 14.61 -1.66
N ASN A 227 0.92 13.55 -1.80
CA ASN A 227 2.39 13.68 -1.97
C ASN A 227 2.93 13.13 -3.31
N ALA A 228 2.14 12.39 -4.09
CA ALA A 228 2.57 11.81 -5.37
C ALA A 228 2.49 12.81 -6.52
N TYR A 229 1.42 13.62 -6.53
CA TYR A 229 1.13 14.67 -7.51
C TYR A 229 0.67 15.98 -6.83
N PRO A 230 1.47 16.59 -5.93
CA PRO A 230 1.05 17.82 -5.26
C PRO A 230 0.94 18.98 -6.24
N LEU A 231 -0.02 19.88 -5.99
CA LEU A 231 -0.11 21.16 -6.70
C LEU A 231 0.97 22.14 -6.23
N ASN A 232 1.26 23.13 -7.08
CA ASN A 232 2.10 24.30 -6.75
C ASN A 232 3.53 23.96 -6.28
N LEU A 233 4.07 22.82 -6.70
CA LEU A 233 5.45 22.48 -6.41
C LEU A 233 6.43 23.36 -7.19
N ALA A 234 7.57 23.63 -6.57
CA ALA A 234 8.71 24.20 -7.26
C ALA A 234 9.14 23.29 -8.43
N GLU A 235 9.67 23.88 -9.49
CA GLU A 235 10.21 23.12 -10.62
C GLU A 235 11.33 22.18 -10.18
N SER A 236 12.13 22.55 -9.17
CA SER A 236 13.22 21.75 -8.60
C SER A 236 12.74 20.56 -7.75
N HIS A 237 11.48 20.53 -7.31
CA HIS A 237 10.99 19.47 -6.44
C HIS A 237 11.09 18.10 -7.12
N VAL A 238 11.49 17.06 -6.38
CA VAL A 238 11.71 15.71 -6.92
C VAL A 238 10.54 15.18 -7.74
N ARG A 239 9.31 15.43 -7.32
CA ARG A 239 8.10 15.00 -8.05
C ARG A 239 7.92 15.73 -9.38
N SER A 240 8.22 17.03 -9.43
CA SER A 240 8.19 17.83 -10.65
C SER A 240 9.24 17.36 -11.66
N GLN A 241 10.47 17.12 -11.19
CA GLN A 241 11.56 16.61 -12.01
C GLN A 241 11.25 15.20 -12.54
N ASN A 242 10.76 14.31 -11.68
CA ASN A 242 10.39 12.96 -12.07
C ASN A 242 9.32 12.92 -13.13
N PHE A 243 8.29 13.76 -13.00
CA PHE A 243 7.24 13.86 -14.00
C PHE A 243 7.79 14.36 -15.34
N LYS A 244 8.65 15.39 -15.33
CA LYS A 244 9.28 15.92 -16.56
C LYS A 244 10.19 14.90 -17.24
N ASN A 245 11.01 14.19 -16.47
CA ASN A 245 11.92 13.17 -17.00
C ASN A 245 11.17 11.96 -17.56
N ALA A 246 10.07 11.53 -16.93
CA ALA A 246 9.20 10.51 -17.49
C ALA A 246 8.57 10.95 -18.81
N ASN A 247 8.04 12.18 -18.90
CA ASN A 247 7.49 12.73 -20.14
C ASN A 247 8.53 12.77 -21.28
N ARG A 248 9.76 13.18 -20.99
CA ARG A 248 10.87 13.14 -21.96
C ARG A 248 11.11 11.72 -22.47
N ALA A 249 11.17 10.74 -21.58
CA ALA A 249 11.34 9.34 -21.96
C ALA A 249 10.20 8.88 -22.87
N PHE A 250 8.93 9.10 -22.49
CA PHE A 250 7.77 8.70 -23.29
C PHE A 250 7.74 9.34 -24.67
N MET A 251 8.08 10.62 -24.76
CA MET A 251 8.19 11.30 -26.06
C MET A 251 9.24 10.65 -26.96
N GLU A 252 10.39 10.23 -26.43
CA GLU A 252 11.37 9.48 -27.21
C GLU A 252 10.86 8.09 -27.61
N LEU A 253 10.14 7.39 -26.72
CA LEU A 253 9.53 6.09 -27.05
C LEU A 253 8.45 6.20 -28.14
N ILE A 254 7.63 7.26 -28.11
CA ILE A 254 6.59 7.51 -29.13
C ILE A 254 7.20 7.65 -30.52
N LYS A 255 8.39 8.26 -30.65
CA LYS A 255 9.10 8.38 -31.94
C LYS A 255 9.45 7.02 -32.56
N TRP A 256 9.53 5.98 -31.75
CA TRP A 256 9.78 4.60 -32.20
C TRP A 256 8.52 3.87 -32.67
N LEU A 257 7.32 4.41 -32.42
CA LEU A 257 6.06 3.81 -32.84
C LEU A 257 5.74 4.22 -34.29
N PRO A 258 5.82 3.30 -35.27
CA PRO A 258 5.64 3.65 -36.69
C PRO A 258 4.25 4.23 -36.99
N LYS A 259 3.25 3.84 -36.20
CA LYS A 259 1.86 4.30 -36.25
C LYS A 259 1.71 5.82 -36.21
N TYR A 260 2.61 6.52 -35.51
CA TYR A 260 2.46 7.95 -35.23
C TYR A 260 3.30 8.88 -36.12
N ARG A 261 4.01 8.36 -37.12
CA ARG A 261 4.90 9.14 -37.99
C ARG A 261 4.23 10.35 -38.65
N SER A 262 2.97 10.24 -39.06
CA SER A 262 2.24 11.32 -39.74
C SER A 262 1.75 12.44 -38.81
N ASN A 263 1.60 12.17 -37.52
CA ASN A 263 1.08 13.13 -36.53
C ASN A 263 2.09 13.45 -35.42
N LEU A 264 3.35 13.09 -35.61
CA LEU A 264 4.36 13.05 -34.55
C LEU A 264 4.54 14.41 -33.88
N ASP A 265 4.72 15.49 -34.65
CA ASP A 265 4.92 16.83 -34.09
C ASP A 265 3.74 17.31 -33.24
N PHE A 266 2.51 16.98 -33.64
CA PHE A 266 1.31 17.28 -32.87
C PHE A 266 1.29 16.48 -31.56
N ILE A 267 1.55 15.17 -31.64
CA ILE A 267 1.55 14.28 -30.47
C ILE A 267 2.61 14.74 -29.47
N LEU A 268 3.84 14.99 -29.90
CA LEU A 268 4.93 15.43 -29.03
C LEU A 268 4.65 16.76 -28.34
N ARG A 269 3.89 17.67 -28.98
CA ARG A 269 3.51 18.95 -28.39
C ARG A 269 2.37 18.84 -27.38
N GLU A 270 1.37 18.01 -27.65
CA GLU A 270 0.17 17.90 -26.82
C GLU A 270 0.28 16.86 -25.71
N PHE A 271 1.12 15.82 -25.89
CA PHE A 271 1.27 14.73 -24.93
C PHE A 271 1.62 15.21 -23.51
N PRO A 272 2.62 16.08 -23.28
CA PRO A 272 2.93 16.55 -21.93
C PRO A 272 1.79 17.33 -21.27
N LYS A 273 1.00 18.08 -22.06
CA LYS A 273 -0.17 18.83 -21.56
C LYS A 273 -1.29 17.90 -21.14
N LYS A 274 -1.50 16.81 -21.87
CA LYS A 274 -2.47 15.78 -21.51
C LYS A 274 -2.02 14.97 -20.30
N MET A 275 -0.73 14.69 -20.17
CA MET A 275 -0.18 14.04 -18.98
C MET A 275 -0.31 14.93 -17.74
N SER A 276 -0.18 16.25 -17.86
CA SER A 276 -0.16 17.15 -16.69
C SER A 276 -1.51 17.31 -15.99
N VAL A 277 -2.62 16.88 -16.58
CA VAL A 277 -3.94 16.94 -15.94
C VAL A 277 -4.02 16.08 -14.67
N ILE A 278 -3.11 15.10 -14.50
CA ILE A 278 -3.06 14.26 -13.30
C ILE A 278 -2.87 15.08 -12.02
N PHE A 279 -2.12 16.19 -12.08
CA PHE A 279 -1.91 17.05 -10.91
C PHE A 279 -3.21 17.66 -10.40
N GLU A 280 -4.17 17.96 -11.28
CA GLU A 280 -5.48 18.48 -10.88
C GLU A 280 -6.45 17.35 -10.51
N LEU A 281 -6.43 16.24 -11.26
CA LEU A 281 -7.40 15.15 -11.09
C LEU A 281 -7.17 14.29 -9.83
N MET A 282 -5.95 14.25 -9.31
CA MET A 282 -5.61 13.45 -8.11
C MET A 282 -5.96 14.13 -6.79
N GLN A 283 -6.38 15.40 -6.82
CA GLN A 283 -6.68 16.14 -5.60
C GLN A 283 -7.98 15.67 -4.94
N THR A 284 -8.09 15.91 -3.64
CA THR A 284 -9.36 15.76 -2.91
C THR A 284 -10.48 16.50 -3.64
N SER A 285 -11.62 15.83 -3.84
CA SER A 285 -12.73 16.40 -4.58
C SER A 285 -13.70 17.15 -3.67
N ASP A 286 -14.10 18.36 -4.09
CA ASP A 286 -15.24 19.05 -3.47
C ASP A 286 -16.59 18.58 -4.03
N LYS A 287 -16.58 17.83 -5.14
CA LYS A 287 -17.79 17.38 -5.86
C LYS A 287 -18.17 15.94 -5.53
N TYR A 288 -17.21 15.02 -5.56
CA TYR A 288 -17.46 13.59 -5.39
C TYR A 288 -17.08 13.15 -3.98
N CYS A 289 -17.73 12.10 -3.47
CA CYS A 289 -17.32 11.47 -2.22
C CYS A 289 -15.85 11.04 -2.30
N ASN A 290 -15.11 11.36 -1.25
CA ASN A 290 -13.73 10.94 -1.07
C ASN A 290 -13.67 9.82 -0.04
N VAL A 291 -12.68 8.96 -0.20
CA VAL A 291 -12.39 7.82 0.68
C VAL A 291 -10.91 7.82 1.01
N PHE A 292 -10.51 6.96 1.94
CA PHE A 292 -9.10 6.62 2.10
C PHE A 292 -8.65 5.77 0.90
N CYS A 293 -7.93 6.40 -0.04
CA CYS A 293 -7.33 5.73 -1.17
C CYS A 293 -5.91 5.29 -0.81
N HIS A 294 -5.54 4.09 -1.22
CA HIS A 294 -4.18 3.54 -1.15
C HIS A 294 -3.20 4.35 -2.01
N GLY A 295 -3.63 4.76 -3.21
CA GLY A 295 -2.87 5.64 -4.11
C GLY A 295 -1.65 5.01 -4.79
N ASP A 296 -1.40 3.70 -4.60
CA ASP A 296 -0.21 2.97 -5.10
C ASP A 296 -0.58 1.56 -5.59
N LEU A 297 -1.70 1.44 -6.31
CA LEU A 297 -2.28 0.14 -6.64
C LEU A 297 -1.78 -0.42 -7.97
N TRP A 298 -0.75 -1.26 -7.87
CA TRP A 298 -0.25 -2.09 -8.95
C TRP A 298 0.00 -3.52 -8.44
N ALA A 299 0.31 -4.45 -9.33
CA ALA A 299 0.28 -5.88 -9.00
C ALA A 299 1.17 -6.30 -7.82
N ASN A 300 2.30 -5.61 -7.59
CA ASN A 300 3.24 -5.95 -6.52
C ASN A 300 2.83 -5.40 -5.15
N ASN A 301 1.87 -4.48 -5.11
CA ASN A 301 1.30 -3.96 -3.86
C ASN A 301 0.03 -4.72 -3.44
N VAL A 302 -0.21 -5.88 -4.06
CA VAL A 302 -1.29 -6.80 -3.71
C VAL A 302 -0.73 -8.19 -3.49
N MET A 303 -0.89 -8.70 -2.27
CA MET A 303 -0.56 -10.09 -1.96
C MET A 303 -1.84 -10.93 -1.97
N TYR A 304 -1.78 -12.11 -2.55
CA TYR A 304 -2.91 -13.03 -2.68
C TYR A 304 -2.67 -14.31 -1.91
N GLN A 305 -3.68 -14.76 -1.18
CA GLN A 305 -3.68 -16.07 -0.55
C GLN A 305 -4.15 -17.13 -1.53
N TYR A 306 -3.46 -18.25 -1.54
CA TYR A 306 -3.83 -19.41 -2.35
C TYR A 306 -4.12 -20.62 -1.47
N GLY A 307 -5.05 -21.45 -1.91
CA GLY A 307 -5.21 -22.78 -1.34
C GLY A 307 -3.99 -23.65 -1.62
N LYS A 308 -3.74 -24.67 -0.79
CA LYS A 308 -2.57 -25.57 -0.87
C LYS A 308 -2.28 -26.15 -2.26
N TYR A 309 -3.30 -26.27 -3.12
CA TYR A 309 -3.22 -26.83 -4.46
C TYR A 309 -3.91 -25.97 -5.53
N GLY A 310 -4.23 -24.71 -5.24
CA GLY A 310 -5.06 -23.87 -6.12
C GLY A 310 -4.31 -22.67 -6.68
N ASP A 311 -4.47 -22.43 -7.97
CA ASP A 311 -3.95 -21.22 -8.65
C ASP A 311 -4.96 -20.06 -8.67
N SER A 312 -6.13 -20.26 -8.05
CA SER A 312 -7.13 -19.19 -7.92
C SER A 312 -6.96 -18.48 -6.57
N PRO A 313 -6.90 -17.14 -6.55
CA PRO A 313 -6.77 -16.37 -5.32
C PRO A 313 -8.04 -16.50 -4.47
N VAL A 314 -7.85 -16.65 -3.15
CA VAL A 314 -8.93 -16.81 -2.17
C VAL A 314 -9.22 -15.47 -1.47
N GLU A 315 -8.16 -14.80 -1.04
CA GLU A 315 -8.19 -13.48 -0.42
C GLU A 315 -7.02 -12.65 -0.92
N SER A 316 -7.09 -11.33 -0.72
CA SER A 316 -5.93 -10.46 -0.91
C SER A 316 -5.69 -9.56 0.30
N ARG A 317 -4.46 -9.04 0.38
CA ARG A 317 -4.05 -7.97 1.29
C ARG A 317 -3.36 -6.89 0.48
N LEU A 318 -3.69 -5.65 0.79
CA LEU A 318 -3.03 -4.46 0.26
C LEU A 318 -1.79 -4.17 1.11
N VAL A 319 -0.68 -3.85 0.45
CA VAL A 319 0.59 -3.53 1.13
C VAL A 319 1.17 -2.24 0.54
N ASP A 320 2.02 -1.57 1.32
CA ASP A 320 2.72 -0.35 0.92
C ASP A 320 1.81 0.88 0.72
N PHE A 321 1.36 1.49 1.83
CA PHE A 321 0.43 2.63 1.84
C PHE A 321 1.11 4.01 1.78
N GLN A 322 2.33 4.07 1.23
CA GLN A 322 3.24 5.21 1.33
C GLN A 322 2.82 6.48 0.57
N ILE A 323 1.87 6.36 -0.37
CA ILE A 323 1.28 7.48 -1.11
C ILE A 323 -0.26 7.51 -1.01
N SER A 324 -0.77 7.04 0.13
CA SER A 324 -2.19 7.14 0.47
C SER A 324 -2.68 8.59 0.47
N ARG A 325 -3.97 8.78 0.18
CA ARG A 325 -4.59 10.09 0.03
C ARG A 325 -6.08 10.06 0.30
N TYR A 326 -6.66 11.23 0.54
CA TYR A 326 -8.12 11.39 0.65
C TYR A 326 -8.69 11.91 -0.67
N ALA A 327 -9.27 11.03 -1.47
CA ALA A 327 -9.69 11.34 -2.83
C ALA A 327 -10.84 10.42 -3.31
N PRO A 328 -11.44 10.64 -4.50
CA PRO A 328 -12.53 9.79 -4.97
C PRO A 328 -12.11 8.32 -5.15
N PRO A 329 -12.96 7.34 -4.78
CA PRO A 329 -12.63 5.90 -4.83
C PRO A 329 -12.30 5.40 -6.25
N MET A 330 -12.77 6.11 -7.26
CA MET A 330 -12.51 5.78 -8.66
C MET A 330 -11.02 5.89 -9.03
N LEU A 331 -10.24 6.71 -8.33
CA LEU A 331 -8.81 6.84 -8.61
C LEU A 331 -8.10 5.50 -8.36
N ASP A 332 -8.20 4.94 -7.16
CA ASP A 332 -7.65 3.62 -6.85
C ASP A 332 -8.19 2.52 -7.78
N LEU A 333 -9.50 2.56 -8.07
CA LEU A 333 -10.15 1.57 -8.93
C LEU A 333 -9.62 1.61 -10.36
N ILE A 334 -9.49 2.79 -10.97
CA ILE A 334 -9.01 2.90 -12.34
C ILE A 334 -7.53 2.54 -12.42
N THR A 335 -6.74 2.86 -11.39
CA THR A 335 -5.31 2.52 -11.31
C THR A 335 -5.12 1.00 -11.33
N ILE A 336 -5.77 0.26 -10.42
CA ILE A 336 -5.62 -1.21 -10.37
C ILE A 336 -6.23 -1.92 -11.58
N LEU A 337 -7.18 -1.31 -12.27
CA LEU A 337 -7.77 -1.86 -13.50
C LEU A 337 -7.00 -1.51 -14.76
N THR A 338 -6.05 -0.58 -14.70
CA THR A 338 -5.29 -0.11 -15.87
C THR A 338 -3.83 -0.54 -15.83
N ILE A 339 -3.14 -0.37 -14.69
CA ILE A 339 -1.70 -0.70 -14.59
C ILE A 339 -1.44 -2.18 -14.90
N PRO A 340 -2.10 -3.17 -14.25
CA PRO A 340 -1.78 -4.57 -14.45
C PRO A 340 -2.58 -5.23 -15.59
N THR A 341 -3.10 -4.46 -16.55
CA THR A 341 -3.89 -5.00 -17.67
C THR A 341 -3.43 -4.44 -19.01
N SER A 342 -3.75 -5.15 -20.09
CA SER A 342 -3.62 -4.64 -21.45
C SER A 342 -4.88 -3.88 -21.88
N SER A 343 -4.74 -3.01 -22.87
CA SER A 343 -5.88 -2.33 -23.51
C SER A 343 -6.94 -3.34 -24.02
N ALA A 344 -6.49 -4.46 -24.58
CA ALA A 344 -7.34 -5.55 -25.06
C ALA A 344 -8.14 -6.21 -23.92
N PHE A 345 -7.50 -6.48 -22.79
CA PHE A 345 -8.19 -7.02 -21.60
C PHE A 345 -9.26 -6.05 -21.10
N ARG A 346 -8.93 -4.76 -20.99
CA ARG A 346 -9.89 -3.73 -20.55
C ARG A 346 -11.09 -3.63 -21.49
N LYS A 347 -10.87 -3.70 -22.80
CA LYS A 347 -11.97 -3.71 -23.78
C LYS A 347 -12.96 -4.85 -23.56
N GLN A 348 -12.48 -5.99 -23.06
CA GLN A 348 -13.31 -7.18 -22.82
C GLN A 348 -13.98 -7.18 -21.42
N HIS A 349 -13.26 -6.77 -20.37
CA HIS A 349 -13.67 -7.05 -18.99
C HIS A 349 -13.93 -5.82 -18.11
N LEU A 350 -13.59 -4.60 -18.54
CA LEU A 350 -13.61 -3.43 -17.64
C LEU A 350 -15.01 -3.12 -17.08
N SER A 351 -16.05 -3.24 -17.92
CA SER A 351 -17.43 -3.00 -17.48
C SER A 351 -17.90 -4.01 -16.41
N GLU A 352 -17.46 -5.26 -16.50
CA GLU A 352 -17.80 -6.32 -15.54
C GLU A 352 -17.11 -6.05 -14.20
N LEU A 353 -15.81 -5.75 -14.24
CA LEU A 353 -15.02 -5.40 -13.05
C LEU A 353 -15.51 -4.14 -12.34
N PHE A 354 -15.97 -3.13 -13.09
CA PHE A 354 -16.66 -1.97 -12.50
C PHE A 354 -17.95 -2.36 -11.79
N CYS A 355 -18.73 -3.28 -12.35
CA CYS A 355 -19.95 -3.78 -11.72
C CYS A 355 -19.62 -4.58 -10.44
N ASP A 356 -18.57 -5.40 -10.45
CA ASP A 356 -18.10 -6.17 -9.30
C ASP A 356 -17.73 -5.24 -8.15
N TYR A 357 -16.87 -4.25 -8.39
CA TYR A 357 -16.46 -3.27 -7.38
C TYR A 357 -17.66 -2.54 -6.79
N TYR A 358 -18.55 -2.00 -7.63
CA TYR A 358 -19.72 -1.24 -7.15
C TYR A 358 -20.66 -2.12 -6.31
N SER A 359 -20.81 -3.40 -6.69
CA SER A 359 -21.60 -4.37 -5.95
C SER A 359 -20.99 -4.68 -4.58
N PHE A 360 -19.68 -4.92 -4.51
CA PHE A 360 -18.99 -5.12 -3.23
C PHE A 360 -19.10 -3.90 -2.32
N MET A 361 -18.91 -2.69 -2.86
CA MET A 361 -19.03 -1.45 -2.07
C MET A 361 -20.46 -1.29 -1.52
N THR A 362 -21.48 -1.59 -2.34
CA THR A 362 -22.88 -1.60 -1.91
C THR A 362 -23.12 -2.60 -0.77
N GLU A 363 -22.59 -3.81 -0.89
CA GLU A 363 -22.73 -4.86 0.13
C GLU A 363 -22.04 -4.48 1.44
N PHE A 364 -20.83 -3.95 1.40
CA PHE A 364 -20.09 -3.54 2.59
C PHE A 364 -20.81 -2.39 3.31
N LEU A 365 -21.19 -1.33 2.60
CA LEU A 365 -21.95 -0.23 3.22
C LEU A 365 -23.28 -0.69 3.82
N LYS A 366 -23.99 -1.60 3.13
CA LYS A 366 -25.25 -2.15 3.64
C LYS A 366 -25.09 -2.92 4.95
N ARG A 367 -23.97 -3.62 5.17
CA ARG A 367 -23.68 -4.30 6.46
C ARG A 367 -23.58 -3.33 7.63
N GLU A 368 -23.23 -2.09 7.35
CA GLU A 368 -23.14 -0.98 8.31
C GLU A 368 -24.39 -0.09 8.29
N ASN A 369 -25.48 -0.56 7.69
CA ASN A 369 -26.76 0.14 7.55
C ASN A 369 -26.66 1.47 6.78
N LEU A 370 -25.69 1.58 5.88
CA LEU A 370 -25.52 2.73 5.00
C LEU A 370 -26.03 2.40 3.59
N ASN A 371 -26.66 3.38 2.94
CA ASN A 371 -27.05 3.29 1.53
C ASN A 371 -25.98 3.94 0.66
N ILE A 372 -25.45 3.19 -0.32
CA ILE A 372 -24.43 3.69 -1.26
C ILE A 372 -24.88 4.94 -2.02
N ASP A 373 -26.18 5.09 -2.32
CA ASP A 373 -26.70 6.24 -3.07
C ASP A 373 -26.55 7.57 -2.31
N ASN A 374 -26.26 7.55 -1.00
CA ASN A 374 -25.97 8.76 -0.23
C ASN A 374 -24.52 9.25 -0.41
N TYR A 375 -23.64 8.43 -1.02
CA TYR A 375 -22.20 8.68 -1.12
C TYR A 375 -21.69 8.59 -2.56
N LEU A 376 -22.15 7.58 -3.30
CA LEU A 376 -21.71 7.29 -4.66
C LEU A 376 -22.84 6.64 -5.44
N THR A 377 -23.73 7.47 -5.99
CA THR A 377 -24.80 6.95 -6.84
C THR A 377 -24.20 6.22 -8.05
N ARG A 378 -24.96 5.27 -8.62
CA ARG A 378 -24.49 4.55 -9.81
C ARG A 378 -24.18 5.50 -10.98
N GLN A 379 -24.94 6.58 -11.12
CA GLN A 379 -24.68 7.60 -12.15
C GLN A 379 -23.34 8.31 -11.90
N GLU A 380 -23.09 8.79 -10.69
CA GLU A 380 -21.82 9.44 -10.33
C GLU A 380 -20.64 8.48 -10.45
N PHE A 381 -20.82 7.20 -10.14
CA PHE A 381 -19.80 6.18 -10.32
C PHE A 381 -19.35 6.06 -11.78
N TYR A 382 -20.29 5.97 -12.73
CA TYR A 382 -19.90 5.93 -14.15
C TYR A 382 -19.42 7.28 -14.70
N GLU A 383 -19.93 8.40 -14.17
CA GLU A 383 -19.41 9.73 -14.50
C GLU A 383 -17.93 9.86 -14.09
N THR A 384 -17.60 9.46 -12.86
CA THR A 384 -16.22 9.46 -12.36
C THR A 384 -15.35 8.46 -13.11
N ALA A 385 -15.88 7.31 -13.52
CA ALA A 385 -15.17 6.33 -14.34
C ALA A 385 -14.69 6.96 -15.66
N GLU A 386 -15.56 7.70 -16.36
CA GLU A 386 -15.17 8.39 -17.60
C GLU A 386 -14.19 9.53 -17.32
N LYS A 387 -14.46 10.34 -16.29
CA LYS A 387 -13.59 11.47 -15.91
C LYS A 387 -12.16 11.04 -15.59
N PHE A 388 -12.00 9.98 -14.81
CA PHE A 388 -10.70 9.54 -14.28
C PHE A 388 -10.04 8.47 -15.14
N ARG A 389 -10.66 8.02 -16.24
CA ARG A 389 -10.05 7.04 -17.16
C ARG A 389 -8.68 7.48 -17.68
N ILE A 390 -8.49 8.78 -17.92
CA ILE A 390 -7.19 9.33 -18.32
C ILE A 390 -6.12 9.14 -17.23
N VAL A 391 -6.49 9.24 -15.94
CA VAL A 391 -5.58 9.08 -14.81
C VAL A 391 -4.99 7.67 -14.80
N GLY A 392 -5.82 6.64 -14.98
CA GLY A 392 -5.34 5.25 -15.00
C GLY A 392 -4.26 5.01 -16.06
N LEU A 393 -4.38 5.63 -17.25
CA LEU A 393 -3.37 5.54 -18.30
C LEU A 393 -2.10 6.36 -17.99
N ILE A 394 -2.27 7.56 -17.43
CA ILE A 394 -1.13 8.39 -17.01
C ILE A 394 -0.32 7.66 -15.93
N GLU A 395 -0.97 7.10 -14.92
CA GLU A 395 -0.29 6.32 -13.87
C GLU A 395 0.32 5.05 -14.44
N SER A 396 -0.35 4.34 -15.35
CA SER A 396 0.25 3.17 -16.02
C SER A 396 1.58 3.50 -16.68
N LEU A 397 1.66 4.62 -17.41
CA LEU A 397 2.92 5.08 -17.98
C LEU A 397 3.95 5.43 -16.89
N LEU A 398 3.55 6.23 -15.89
CA LEU A 398 4.43 6.71 -14.82
C LEU A 398 4.96 5.58 -13.90
N PHE A 399 4.24 4.48 -13.76
CA PHE A 399 4.65 3.32 -12.99
C PHE A 399 5.41 2.31 -13.84
N SER A 400 4.81 1.85 -14.94
CA SER A 400 5.32 0.69 -15.68
C SER A 400 6.64 0.91 -16.40
N HIS A 401 7.01 2.16 -16.72
CA HIS A 401 8.34 2.45 -17.27
C HIS A 401 9.48 2.20 -16.29
N MET A 402 9.17 2.14 -14.99
CA MET A 402 10.14 1.83 -13.95
C MET A 402 9.99 0.38 -13.50
N THR A 403 8.76 -0.09 -13.30
CA THR A 403 8.49 -1.38 -12.67
C THR A 403 8.61 -2.58 -13.62
N VAL A 404 8.45 -2.38 -14.93
CA VAL A 404 8.62 -3.44 -15.95
C VAL A 404 10.06 -3.46 -16.49
N MET A 405 10.94 -2.60 -15.97
CA MET A 405 12.31 -2.49 -16.43
C MET A 405 13.07 -3.81 -16.29
N PRO A 406 13.89 -4.22 -17.29
CA PRO A 406 14.74 -5.40 -17.19
C PRO A 406 15.67 -5.35 -15.98
N THR A 407 15.77 -6.46 -15.25
CA THR A 407 16.52 -6.56 -13.99
C THR A 407 17.99 -6.17 -14.14
N ASP A 408 18.64 -6.53 -15.25
CA ASP A 408 20.03 -6.18 -15.55
C ASP A 408 20.25 -4.66 -15.67
N LEU A 409 19.24 -3.94 -16.18
CA LEU A 409 19.26 -2.49 -16.23
C LEU A 409 18.98 -1.91 -14.85
N THR A 410 18.01 -2.43 -14.10
CA THR A 410 17.68 -1.94 -12.75
C THR A 410 18.82 -2.13 -11.75
N GLU A 411 19.49 -3.29 -11.74
CA GLU A 411 20.59 -3.63 -10.84
C GLU A 411 21.81 -2.71 -11.00
N ALA A 412 22.09 -2.28 -12.23
CA ALA A 412 23.16 -1.33 -12.52
C ALA A 412 22.96 0.02 -11.80
N PHE A 413 21.72 0.40 -11.49
CA PHE A 413 21.38 1.67 -10.84
C PHE A 413 21.15 1.54 -9.34
N THR A 414 20.60 0.42 -8.86
CA THR A 414 20.39 0.19 -7.43
C THR A 414 21.70 -0.07 -6.69
N SER A 415 22.75 -0.51 -7.39
CA SER A 415 24.04 -0.94 -6.82
C SER A 415 25.11 0.16 -6.70
N SER A 416 24.90 1.36 -7.24
CA SER A 416 25.89 2.46 -7.19
C SER A 416 25.37 3.68 -6.42
N ALA A 417 26.28 4.40 -5.75
CA ALA A 417 25.94 5.59 -4.96
C ALA A 417 25.26 6.70 -5.79
N ASN A 418 25.64 6.82 -7.07
CA ASN A 418 25.07 7.79 -8.01
C ASN A 418 23.92 7.21 -8.85
N GLY A 419 23.73 5.89 -8.87
CA GLY A 419 22.79 5.22 -9.76
C GLY A 419 21.34 5.57 -9.49
N PHE A 420 20.98 5.85 -8.23
CA PHE A 420 19.65 6.34 -7.88
C PHE A 420 19.39 7.73 -8.47
N THR A 421 20.29 8.70 -8.24
CA THR A 421 20.18 10.04 -8.82
C THR A 421 20.15 10.00 -10.34
N ASP A 422 21.03 9.21 -10.95
CA ASP A 422 21.10 9.00 -12.40
C ASP A 422 19.78 8.45 -12.99
N PHE A 423 19.13 7.52 -12.28
CA PHE A 423 17.87 6.91 -12.69
C PHE A 423 16.70 7.91 -12.66
N PHE A 424 16.77 8.89 -11.75
CA PHE A 424 15.77 9.93 -11.64
C PHE A 424 16.07 11.21 -12.43
N ASP A 425 17.25 11.29 -13.07
CA ASP A 425 17.71 12.43 -13.86
C ASP A 425 17.81 12.11 -15.38
N ALA A 426 18.63 12.86 -16.11
CA ALA A 426 18.74 12.85 -17.57
C ALA A 426 19.00 11.46 -18.18
N LYS A 427 19.70 10.55 -17.47
CA LYS A 427 19.98 9.19 -17.97
C LYS A 427 18.73 8.31 -18.07
N ARG A 428 17.62 8.69 -17.43
CA ARG A 428 16.35 7.94 -17.52
C ARG A 428 15.92 7.70 -18.97
N VAL A 429 16.07 8.71 -19.82
CA VAL A 429 15.68 8.63 -21.24
C VAL A 429 16.47 7.54 -21.95
N ASP A 430 17.78 7.54 -21.80
CA ASP A 430 18.67 6.56 -22.43
C ASP A 430 18.39 5.13 -21.95
N ILE A 431 18.10 4.97 -20.66
CA ILE A 431 17.78 3.67 -20.06
C ILE A 431 16.45 3.14 -20.60
N CYS A 432 15.41 3.97 -20.60
CA CYS A 432 14.10 3.60 -21.14
C CYS A 432 14.21 3.24 -22.62
N LEU A 433 14.99 3.99 -23.40
CA LEU A 433 15.25 3.70 -24.81
C LEU A 433 16.02 2.40 -25.01
N LYS A 434 17.03 2.12 -24.17
CA LYS A 434 17.77 0.87 -24.20
C LYS A 434 16.83 -0.30 -23.92
N ALA A 435 16.07 -0.24 -22.82
CA ALA A 435 15.08 -1.25 -22.46
C ALA A 435 14.07 -1.49 -23.59
N PHE A 436 13.50 -0.44 -24.15
CA PHE A 436 12.55 -0.53 -25.26
C PHE A 436 13.14 -1.20 -26.51
N ARG A 437 14.43 -1.01 -26.78
CA ARG A 437 15.11 -1.64 -27.93
C ARG A 437 15.47 -3.09 -27.69
N THR A 438 15.79 -3.47 -26.46
CA THR A 438 16.42 -4.77 -26.16
C THR A 438 15.51 -5.75 -25.44
N ASP A 439 14.37 -5.30 -24.90
CA ASP A 439 13.46 -6.13 -24.12
C ASP A 439 12.03 -6.09 -24.69
N ASP A 440 11.52 -7.27 -25.05
CA ASP A 440 10.23 -7.41 -25.73
C ASP A 440 9.06 -7.12 -24.78
N ILE A 441 9.13 -7.59 -23.52
CA ILE A 441 8.06 -7.34 -22.53
C ILE A 441 7.93 -5.85 -22.25
N TYR A 442 9.04 -5.17 -22.01
CA TYR A 442 9.06 -3.73 -21.78
C TYR A 442 8.52 -2.96 -23.00
N ARG A 443 8.96 -3.34 -24.20
CA ARG A 443 8.51 -2.71 -25.45
C ARG A 443 7.02 -2.90 -25.67
N GLU A 444 6.51 -4.13 -25.56
CA GLU A 444 5.10 -4.43 -25.77
C GLU A 444 4.19 -3.74 -24.75
N ARG A 445 4.57 -3.78 -23.46
CA ARG A 445 3.78 -3.13 -22.40
C ARG A 445 3.72 -1.62 -22.57
N LEU A 446 4.85 -0.96 -22.84
CA LEU A 446 4.84 0.50 -23.02
C LEU A 446 4.23 0.91 -24.36
N SER A 447 4.38 0.13 -25.43
CA SER A 447 3.67 0.36 -26.68
C SER A 447 2.15 0.33 -26.46
N ASP A 448 1.62 -0.69 -25.80
CA ASP A 448 0.18 -0.80 -25.52
C ASP A 448 -0.34 0.41 -24.74
N MET A 449 0.37 0.82 -23.68
CA MET A 449 -0.03 1.96 -22.85
C MET A 449 0.08 3.31 -23.57
N LEU A 450 1.18 3.54 -24.30
CA LEU A 450 1.39 4.77 -25.06
C LEU A 450 0.36 4.89 -26.17
N GLU A 451 0.06 3.79 -26.86
CA GLU A 451 -0.93 3.80 -27.92
C GLU A 451 -2.34 4.06 -27.39
N ASP A 452 -2.74 3.40 -26.30
CA ASP A 452 -4.05 3.61 -25.67
C ASP A 452 -4.21 5.07 -25.21
N PHE A 453 -3.18 5.66 -24.60
CA PHE A 453 -3.21 7.06 -24.17
C PHE A 453 -3.26 8.03 -25.36
N VAL A 454 -2.37 7.86 -26.35
CA VAL A 454 -2.27 8.76 -27.50
C VAL A 454 -3.55 8.73 -28.32
N ASP A 455 -4.09 7.55 -28.62
CA ASP A 455 -5.28 7.40 -29.44
C ASP A 455 -6.51 8.02 -28.76
N ASN A 456 -6.68 7.81 -27.45
CA ASN A 456 -7.90 8.23 -26.75
C ASN A 456 -7.86 9.68 -26.23
N TYR A 457 -6.68 10.25 -25.94
CA TYR A 457 -6.60 11.54 -25.25
C TYR A 457 -5.73 12.59 -25.93
N VAL A 458 -4.81 12.18 -26.81
CA VAL A 458 -3.96 13.13 -27.56
C VAL A 458 -4.54 13.38 -28.94
N LEU A 459 -4.80 12.32 -29.72
CA LEU A 459 -5.30 12.46 -31.09
C LEU A 459 -6.82 12.70 -31.15
N LYS A 460 -7.59 12.14 -30.21
CA LYS A 460 -9.05 12.31 -30.19
C LYS A 460 -9.50 13.77 -30.08
N THR A 461 -8.68 14.68 -29.55
CA THR A 461 -8.97 16.12 -29.54
C THR A 461 -8.91 16.82 -30.91
N GLN A 462 -8.60 16.10 -31.99
CA GLN A 462 -8.68 16.64 -33.36
C GLN A 462 -10.07 16.48 -34.01
N ASN A 463 -10.94 15.64 -33.45
CA ASN A 463 -12.31 15.40 -33.91
C ASN A 463 -13.32 15.93 -32.89
#